data_AF-A0A7C3WPY6-F1
#
_entry.id   AF-A0A7C3WPY6-F1
#
_cell.length_a   1.000
_cell.length_b   1.000
_cell.length_c   1.000
_cell.angle_alpha   90.00
_cell.angle_beta   90.00
_cell.angle_gamma   90.00
#
_symmetry.space_group_name_H-M   'P 1'
#
loop_
_entity.id
_entity.type
_entity.pdbx_description
1 polymer ?
#
loop_
_entity_poly.entity_id
_entity_poly.type
_entity_poly.pdbx_seq_one_letter_code
_entity_poly.pdbx_strand_id
1 'polypeptide(L)'
;MSSFHVSRILLINKERFPKWFPIVEFAEISRKLAEKREPAMYGSELKMVPASVLFSKEEASEALKNAEKIYSLCLKLLKNLKDNV
;
A
#
# COMPACT_ATOMS: atom_id res chain seq x y z
N MET A 1 -6.17 -8.36 15.83
CA MET A 1 -4.70 -8.41 15.83
C MET A 1 -4.22 -8.18 14.40
N SER A 2 -3.92 -6.95 13.99
CA SER A 2 -3.43 -6.64 12.63
C SER A 2 -2.55 -5.39 12.66
N SER A 3 -1.43 -5.46 13.38
CA SER A 3 -0.64 -4.29 13.80
C SER A 3 0.41 -3.77 12.79
N PHE A 4 0.51 -4.33 11.58
CA PHE A 4 1.66 -4.09 10.68
C PHE A 4 1.35 -3.28 9.42
N HIS A 5 0.30 -2.45 9.42
CA HIS A 5 -0.01 -1.54 8.33
C HIS A 5 0.12 -0.08 8.78
N VAL A 6 0.56 0.79 7.86
CA VAL A 6 0.78 2.21 8.14
C VAL A 6 -0.46 3.07 7.86
N SER A 7 -1.56 2.48 7.39
CA SER A 7 -2.77 3.21 6.99
C SER A 7 -3.28 4.16 8.07
N ARG A 8 -3.40 3.70 9.33
CA ARG A 8 -3.87 4.54 10.44
C ARG A 8 -2.97 5.75 10.70
N ILE A 9 -1.65 5.56 10.71
CA ILE A 9 -0.73 6.66 11.00
C ILE A 9 -0.70 7.70 9.87
N LEU A 10 -0.85 7.25 8.62
CA LEU A 10 -0.98 8.13 7.46
C LEU A 10 -2.24 9.00 7.56
N LEU A 11 -3.37 8.41 7.98
CA LEU A 11 -4.64 9.15 8.15
C LEU A 11 -4.59 10.15 9.30
N ILE A 12 -4.00 9.78 10.44
CA ILE A 12 -3.84 10.69 11.60
C ILE A 12 -3.02 11.92 11.22
N ASN A 13 -2.00 11.75 10.37
CA ASN A 13 -1.10 12.83 9.97
C ASN A 13 -1.50 13.49 8.64
N LYS A 14 -2.69 13.22 8.09
CA LYS A 14 -3.08 13.66 6.73
C LYS A 14 -2.89 15.16 6.49
N GLU A 15 -3.17 15.98 7.51
CA GLU A 15 -3.08 17.45 7.44
C GLU A 15 -1.63 17.97 7.41
N ARG A 16 -0.65 17.13 7.73
CA ARG A 16 0.78 17.50 7.69
C ARG A 16 1.39 17.31 6.31
N PHE A 17 0.68 16.63 5.40
CA PHE A 17 1.15 16.39 4.04
C PHE A 17 0.70 17.52 3.10
N PRO A 18 1.47 17.80 2.03
CA PRO A 18 1.03 18.71 0.99
C PRO A 18 -0.28 18.25 0.34
N LYS A 19 -1.15 19.19 -0.07
CA LYS A 19 -2.46 18.89 -0.70
C LYS A 19 -2.37 18.00 -1.95
N TRP A 20 -1.25 18.04 -2.67
CA TRP A 20 -1.03 17.21 -3.85
C TRP A 20 -0.66 15.75 -3.53
N PHE A 21 -0.33 15.44 -2.27
CA PHE A 21 0.12 14.12 -1.85
C PHE A 21 -1.09 13.25 -1.44
N PRO A 22 -1.39 12.16 -2.17
CA PRO A 22 -2.65 11.42 -2.02
C PRO A 22 -2.62 10.44 -0.82
N ILE A 23 -2.52 10.98 0.40
CA ILE A 23 -2.30 10.21 1.63
C ILE A 23 -3.43 9.21 1.94
N VAL A 24 -4.68 9.58 1.61
CA VAL A 24 -5.87 8.72 1.82
C VAL A 24 -5.81 7.51 0.90
N GLU A 25 -5.41 7.71 -0.36
CA GLU A 25 -5.19 6.62 -1.32
C GLU A 25 -4.10 5.67 -0.84
N PHE A 26 -3.01 6.19 -0.30
CA PHE A 26 -1.90 5.38 0.20
C PHE A 26 -2.28 4.56 1.44
N ALA A 27 -3.08 5.14 2.32
CA ALA A 27 -3.63 4.41 3.46
C ALA A 27 -4.50 3.24 3.02
N GLU A 28 -5.33 3.45 1.99
CA GLU A 28 -6.18 2.40 1.44
C GLU A 28 -5.37 1.28 0.78
N ILE A 29 -4.38 1.63 -0.04
CA ILE A 29 -3.45 0.67 -0.66
C ILE A 29 -2.71 -0.12 0.42
N SER A 30 -2.19 0.55 1.46
CA SER A 30 -1.48 -0.12 2.56
C SER A 30 -2.38 -1.10 3.32
N ARG A 31 -3.66 -0.75 3.54
CA ARG A 31 -4.63 -1.62 4.20
C ARG A 31 -4.91 -2.86 3.36
N LYS A 32 -5.30 -2.67 2.09
CA LYS A 32 -5.58 -3.76 1.15
C LYS A 32 -4.39 -4.71 0.99
N LEU A 33 -3.18 -4.17 0.89
CA LEU A 33 -1.98 -4.98 0.75
C LEU A 33 -1.70 -5.80 2.02
N ALA A 34 -1.93 -5.23 3.20
CA ALA A 34 -1.75 -5.93 4.47
C ALA A 34 -2.77 -7.07 4.65
N GLU A 35 -4.03 -6.86 4.26
CA GLU A 35 -5.07 -7.91 4.25
C GLU A 35 -4.73 -9.05 3.29
N LYS A 36 -4.06 -8.75 2.17
CA LYS A 36 -3.65 -9.73 1.17
C LYS A 36 -2.36 -10.50 1.55
N ARG A 37 -1.60 -10.09 2.58
CA ARG A 37 -0.32 -10.71 2.95
C ARG A 37 -0.44 -12.19 3.31
N GLU A 38 -1.36 -12.50 4.22
CA GLU A 38 -1.57 -13.87 4.71
C GLU A 38 -2.06 -14.81 3.60
N PRO A 39 -3.11 -14.48 2.82
CA PRO A 39 -3.55 -15.35 1.72
C PRO A 39 -2.53 -15.45 0.59
N ALA A 40 -1.68 -14.45 0.37
CA ALA A 40 -0.60 -14.51 -0.63
C ALA A 40 0.54 -15.46 -0.24
N MET A 41 0.78 -15.64 1.07
CA MET A 41 1.79 -16.56 1.59
C MET A 41 1.25 -17.98 1.75
N TYR A 42 0.05 -18.13 2.32
CA TYR A 42 -0.46 -19.42 2.79
C TYR A 42 -1.62 -19.97 1.98
N GLY A 43 -2.14 -19.23 1.01
CA GLY A 43 -3.38 -19.61 0.35
C GLY A 43 -4.58 -19.51 1.28
N SER A 44 -5.65 -20.23 0.95
CA SER A 44 -6.87 -20.27 1.76
C SER A 44 -7.15 -21.72 2.13
N GLU A 45 -6.80 -22.08 3.38
CA GLU A 45 -7.03 -23.42 3.91
C GLU A 45 -8.53 -23.75 3.93
N LEU A 46 -9.37 -22.78 4.32
CA LEU A 46 -10.84 -22.90 4.31
C LEU A 46 -11.42 -23.24 2.93
N LYS A 47 -10.78 -22.75 1.86
CA LYS A 47 -11.23 -23.00 0.48
C LYS A 47 -10.44 -24.12 -0.21
N MET A 48 -9.41 -24.69 0.44
CA MET A 48 -8.43 -25.59 -0.17
C MET A 48 -7.84 -25.07 -1.50
N VAL A 49 -7.58 -23.76 -1.57
CA VAL A 49 -7.04 -23.12 -2.79
C VAL A 49 -5.63 -22.55 -2.52
N PRO A 50 -4.62 -22.89 -3.34
CA PRO A 50 -3.28 -22.35 -3.19
C PRO A 50 -3.22 -20.87 -3.57
N ALA A 51 -2.25 -20.13 -3.03
CA ALA A 51 -2.06 -18.70 -3.30
C ALA A 51 -1.99 -18.35 -4.80
N SER A 52 -1.40 -19.23 -5.62
CA SER A 52 -1.29 -19.06 -7.08
C SER A 52 -2.63 -19.04 -7.82
N VAL A 53 -3.70 -19.52 -7.19
CA VAL A 53 -5.07 -19.53 -7.74
C VAL A 53 -5.93 -18.44 -7.10
N LEU A 54 -5.51 -17.88 -5.96
CA LEU A 54 -6.22 -16.79 -5.27
C LEU A 54 -5.94 -15.41 -5.85
N PHE A 55 -4.79 -15.21 -6.51
CA PHE A 55 -4.41 -13.93 -7.07
C PHE A 55 -4.25 -14.02 -8.58
N SER A 56 -4.95 -13.14 -9.28
CA SER A 56 -4.79 -13.02 -10.73
C SER A 56 -3.53 -12.22 -11.09
N LYS A 57 -3.06 -12.38 -12.34
CA LYS A 57 -1.93 -11.59 -12.86
C LYS A 57 -2.25 -10.09 -12.84
N GLU A 58 -3.50 -9.74 -13.06
CA GLU A 58 -4.01 -8.37 -13.07
C GLU A 58 -3.91 -7.78 -11.67
N GLU A 59 -4.32 -8.52 -10.63
CA GLU A 59 -4.18 -8.07 -9.23
C GLU A 59 -2.72 -7.87 -8.83
N ALA A 60 -1.84 -8.78 -9.25
CA ALA A 60 -0.40 -8.65 -9.01
C ALA A 60 0.19 -7.42 -9.73
N SER A 61 -0.23 -7.18 -10.97
CA SER A 61 0.19 -6.01 -11.75
C SER A 61 -0.30 -4.70 -11.13
N GLU A 62 -1.53 -4.67 -10.64
CA GLU A 62 -2.09 -3.50 -9.95
C GLU A 62 -1.33 -3.19 -8.65
N ALA A 63 -1.04 -4.22 -7.85
CA ALA A 63 -0.26 -4.06 -6.63
C ALA A 63 1.15 -3.50 -6.90
N LEU A 64 1.79 -3.96 -7.98
CA LEU A 64 3.11 -3.45 -8.40
C LEU A 64 3.02 -1.99 -8.85
N LYS A 65 2.07 -1.64 -9.73
CA LYS A 65 1.84 -0.27 -10.20
C LYS A 65 1.58 0.70 -9.03
N ASN A 66 0.80 0.25 -8.05
CA ASN A 66 0.53 1.03 -6.85
C ASN A 66 1.81 1.27 -6.03
N ALA A 67 2.67 0.26 -5.89
CA ALA A 67 3.95 0.41 -5.19
C ALA A 67 4.90 1.39 -5.92
N GLU A 68 5.01 1.27 -7.25
CA GLU A 68 5.81 2.18 -8.08
C GLU A 68 5.31 3.63 -7.99
N LYS A 69 3.98 3.82 -8.07
CA LYS A 69 3.34 5.13 -7.90
C LYS A 69 3.66 5.74 -6.54
N ILE A 70 3.46 4.98 -5.44
CA ILE A 70 3.76 5.47 -4.09
C ILE A 70 5.24 5.84 -3.96
N TYR A 71 6.13 4.97 -4.44
CA TYR A 71 7.58 5.20 -4.38
C TYR A 71 7.98 6.50 -5.11
N SER A 72 7.50 6.70 -6.34
CA SER A 72 7.79 7.90 -7.13
C SER A 72 7.30 9.19 -6.45
N LEU A 73 6.10 9.16 -5.84
CA LEU A 73 5.54 10.30 -5.12
C LEU A 73 6.29 10.59 -3.82
N CYS A 74 6.74 9.56 -3.09
CA CYS A 74 7.60 9.72 -1.92
C CYS A 74 8.95 10.35 -2.31
N LEU A 75 9.56 9.94 -3.42
CA LEU A 75 10.78 10.58 -3.93
C LEU A 75 10.55 12.05 -4.28
N LYS A 76 9.44 12.37 -4.96
CA LYS A 76 9.06 13.75 -5.26
C LYS A 76 8.88 14.58 -3.97
N LEU A 77 8.25 14.00 -2.94
CA LEU A 77 8.06 14.65 -1.64
C LEU A 77 9.40 14.96 -0.98
N LEU A 78 10.30 13.97 -0.92
CA LEU A 78 11.62 14.12 -0.32
C LEU A 78 12.50 15.12 -1.08
N LYS A 79 12.43 15.13 -2.42
CA LYS A 79 13.14 16.12 -3.24
C LYS A 79 12.67 17.54 -2.93
N ASN A 80 11.36 17.76 -2.94
CA ASN A 80 10.79 19.07 -2.60
C ASN A 80 11.16 19.50 -1.18
N LEU A 81 11.27 18.58 -0.22
CA LEU A 81 11.71 18.94 1.14
C LEU A 81 13.17 19.39 1.18
N LYS A 82 14.07 18.76 0.42
CA LYS A 82 15.49 19.17 0.35
C LYS A 82 15.66 20.52 -0.34
N ASP A 83 14.85 20.80 -1.35
CA ASP A 83 14.91 22.08 -2.08
C ASP A 83 14.36 23.27 -1.25
N ASN A 84 13.66 23.01 -0.14
CA ASN A 84 13.08 24.02 0.76
C ASN A 84 13.84 24.17 2.10
N VAL A 85 15.03 23.56 2.23
CA VAL A 85 15.95 23.71 3.37
C VAL A 85 17.25 24.34 2.91
#